data_AF-A0A852T3N3-F1
#
_entry.id   AF-A0A852T3N3-F1
#
_cell.length_a   1.000
_cell.length_b   1.000
_cell.length_c   1.000
_cell.angle_alpha   90.00
_cell.angle_beta   90.00
_cell.angle_gamma   90.00
#
_symmetry.space_group_name_H-M   'P 1'
#
loop_
_entity.id
_entity.type
_entity.pdbx_description
1 polymer ?
#
loop_
_entity_poly.entity_id
_entity_poly.type
_entity_poly.pdbx_seq_one_letter_code
_entity_poly.pdbx_strand_id
1 'polypeptide(L)'
;MVNGLAAAGLLSREDRHWLDAANEQANTAYPDPSTIRPGCYDPVANPGARSWFKVEAAALLSMTGTYLSILDRYGVAWVELRTSHPGRIVYDDQVQVVAVPHAYPADWPFPISR
;
A
#
# COMPACT_ATOMS: atom_id res chain seq x y z
N MET A 1 -8.35 -6.94 1.91
CA MET A 1 -6.95 -7.40 1.76
C MET A 1 -6.85 -8.86 2.18
N VAL A 2 -5.88 -9.60 1.63
CA VAL A 2 -5.67 -11.04 1.91
C VAL A 2 -5.37 -11.27 3.40
N ASN A 3 -4.61 -10.37 4.04
CA ASN A 3 -4.39 -10.41 5.50
C ASN A 3 -5.70 -10.38 6.31
N GLY A 4 -6.73 -9.68 5.84
CA GLY A 4 -8.05 -9.68 6.48
C GLY A 4 -8.77 -11.02 6.35
N LEU A 5 -8.67 -11.68 5.19
CA LEU A 5 -9.19 -13.04 5.00
C LEU A 5 -8.46 -14.05 5.89
N ALA A 6 -7.14 -13.90 6.03
CA ALA A 6 -6.33 -14.74 6.92
C ALA A 6 -6.74 -14.59 8.38
N ALA A 7 -6.91 -13.34 8.85
CA ALA A 7 -7.35 -13.03 10.21
C ALA A 7 -8.76 -13.58 10.50
N ALA A 8 -9.63 -13.62 9.49
CA ALA A 8 -10.97 -14.21 9.57
C ALA A 8 -10.98 -15.74 9.44
N GLY A 9 -9.84 -16.39 9.23
CA GLY A 9 -9.77 -17.85 9.05
C GLY A 9 -10.40 -18.37 7.76
N LEU A 10 -10.58 -17.50 6.76
CA LEU A 10 -11.29 -17.83 5.52
C LEU A 10 -10.38 -18.41 4.43
N LEU A 11 -9.06 -18.27 4.58
CA LEU A 11 -8.12 -18.80 3.61
C LEU A 11 -8.00 -20.32 3.68
N SER A 12 -7.88 -20.94 2.50
CA SER A 12 -7.40 -22.31 2.36
C SER A 12 -6.02 -22.46 2.99
N ARG A 13 -5.64 -23.70 3.35
CA ARG A 13 -4.31 -23.99 3.90
C ARG A 13 -3.19 -23.58 2.95
N GLU A 14 -3.38 -23.78 1.66
CA GLU A 14 -2.40 -23.43 0.63
C GLU A 14 -2.21 -21.92 0.53
N ASP A 15 -3.32 -21.16 0.46
CA ASP A 15 -3.26 -19.69 0.39
C ASP A 15 -2.68 -19.08 1.66
N ARG A 16 -2.98 -19.68 2.82
CA ARG A 16 -2.39 -19.25 4.09
C ARG A 16 -0.87 -19.48 4.09
N HIS A 17 -0.41 -20.65 3.67
CA HIS A 17 1.02 -20.95 3.59
C HIS A 17 1.74 -20.02 2.62
N TRP A 18 1.15 -19.76 1.45
CA TRP A 18 1.70 -18.79 0.51
C TRP A 18 1.78 -17.39 1.11
N LEU A 19 0.70 -16.94 1.77
CA LEU A 19 0.65 -15.61 2.39
C LEU A 19 1.75 -15.42 3.44
N ASP A 20 1.92 -16.42 4.31
CA ASP A 20 2.92 -16.36 5.38
C ASP A 20 4.33 -16.23 4.79
N ALA A 21 4.67 -17.06 3.78
CA ALA A 21 5.96 -16.99 3.10
C ALA A 21 6.18 -15.66 2.35
N ALA A 22 5.15 -15.15 1.66
CA ALA A 22 5.23 -13.89 0.95
C ALA A 22 5.43 -12.70 1.90
N ASN A 23 4.72 -12.67 3.03
CA ASN A 23 4.87 -11.64 4.05
C ASN A 23 6.26 -11.69 4.70
N GLU A 24 6.77 -12.89 5.03
CA GLU A 24 8.12 -13.04 5.60
C GLU A 24 9.20 -12.53 4.64
N GLN A 25 9.10 -12.90 3.36
CA GLN A 25 10.00 -12.41 2.33
C GLN A 25 9.94 -10.89 2.19
N ALA A 26 8.73 -10.31 2.16
CA ALA A 26 8.56 -8.86 2.05
C ALA A 26 9.13 -8.10 3.26
N ASN A 27 8.86 -8.58 4.48
CA ASN A 27 9.39 -7.99 5.72
C ASN A 27 10.92 -8.07 5.82
N THR A 28 11.52 -9.08 5.19
CA THR A 28 12.98 -9.23 5.12
C THR A 28 13.58 -8.31 4.05
N ALA A 29 12.91 -8.20 2.90
CA ALA A 29 13.45 -7.49 1.73
C ALA A 29 13.25 -5.98 1.77
N TYR A 30 12.20 -5.49 2.44
CA TYR A 30 11.79 -4.09 2.37
C TYR A 30 11.68 -3.45 3.76
N PRO A 31 12.14 -2.19 3.92
CA PRO A 31 11.96 -1.47 5.16
C PRO A 31 10.47 -1.27 5.49
N ASP A 32 10.13 -1.40 6.76
CA ASP A 32 8.84 -0.91 7.28
C ASP A 32 8.91 0.62 7.46
N PRO A 33 8.09 1.41 6.75
CA PRO A 33 8.04 2.86 6.91
C PRO A 33 7.80 3.31 8.36
N SER A 34 7.02 2.54 9.13
CA SER A 34 6.66 2.88 10.52
C SER A 34 7.85 2.76 11.46
N THR A 35 8.78 1.85 11.15
CA THR A 35 10.02 1.66 11.91
C THR A 35 11.03 2.78 11.62
N ILE A 36 11.16 3.18 10.35
CA ILE A 36 12.13 4.22 9.95
C ILE A 36 11.62 5.62 10.25
N ARG A 37 10.32 5.87 10.03
CA ARG A 37 9.66 7.13 10.34
C ARG A 37 8.41 6.88 11.19
N PRO A 38 8.59 6.79 12.52
CA PRO A 38 7.47 6.73 13.44
C PRO A 38 6.48 7.88 13.19
N GLY A 39 5.19 7.56 13.16
CA GLY A 39 4.12 8.54 12.91
C GLY A 39 3.84 8.88 11.44
N CYS A 40 4.51 8.23 10.46
CA CYS A 40 4.16 8.43 9.04
C CYS A 40 2.69 8.06 8.71
N TYR A 41 2.07 7.21 9.51
CA TYR A 41 0.63 6.88 9.45
C TYR A 41 -0.18 7.44 10.62
N ASP A 42 0.37 8.37 11.41
CA ASP A 42 -0.38 8.96 12.53
C ASP A 42 -1.68 9.61 12.01
N PRO A 43 -2.86 9.20 12.49
CA PRO A 43 -4.13 9.64 11.91
C PRO A 43 -4.48 11.10 12.24
N VAL A 44 -3.84 11.70 13.25
CA VAL A 44 -4.05 13.09 13.64
C VAL A 44 -3.12 14.01 12.85
N ALA A 45 -1.84 13.66 12.75
CA ALA A 45 -0.84 14.44 12.03
C ALA A 45 -0.88 14.23 10.51
N ASN A 46 -1.22 13.01 10.07
CA ASN A 46 -1.20 12.56 8.68
C ASN A 46 -2.52 11.85 8.31
N PRO A 47 -3.67 12.56 8.36
CA PRO A 47 -4.98 11.97 8.16
C PRO A 47 -5.10 11.34 6.77
N GLY A 48 -5.46 10.05 6.72
CA GLY A 48 -5.66 9.31 5.47
C GLY A 48 -4.37 8.92 4.73
N ALA A 49 -3.20 9.06 5.39
CA ALA A 49 -1.92 8.59 4.87
C ALA A 49 -2.00 7.14 4.41
N ARG A 50 -1.44 6.86 3.22
CA ARG A 50 -1.40 5.52 2.64
C ARG A 50 -0.09 5.29 1.88
N SER A 51 0.34 4.04 1.84
CA SER A 51 1.47 3.63 1.01
C SER A 51 1.08 3.57 -0.46
N TRP A 52 2.02 3.94 -1.31
CA TRP A 52 1.99 3.78 -2.76
C TRP A 52 3.31 3.12 -3.19
N PHE A 53 3.23 2.13 -4.07
CA PHE A 53 4.43 1.61 -4.73
C PHE A 53 4.84 2.50 -5.89
N LYS A 54 6.15 2.70 -6.04
CA LYS A 54 6.74 3.34 -7.21
C LYS A 54 6.61 2.43 -8.43
N VAL A 55 6.47 2.99 -9.62
CA VAL A 55 6.32 2.21 -10.86
C VAL A 55 7.59 1.39 -11.16
N GLU A 56 8.73 1.86 -10.68
CA GLU A 56 10.03 1.19 -10.78
C GLU A 56 10.17 -0.03 -9.86
N ALA A 57 9.26 -0.20 -8.89
CA ALA A 57 9.27 -1.30 -7.92
C ALA A 57 8.71 -2.62 -8.53
N ALA A 58 9.26 -3.04 -9.68
CA ALA A 58 8.73 -4.13 -10.50
C ALA A 58 8.55 -5.45 -9.72
N ALA A 59 9.46 -5.80 -8.82
CA ALA A 59 9.35 -7.01 -8.01
C ALA A 59 8.15 -6.96 -7.04
N LEU A 60 7.94 -5.82 -6.37
CA LEU A 60 6.80 -5.61 -5.47
C LEU A 60 5.48 -5.58 -6.22
N LEU A 61 5.43 -4.91 -7.37
CA LEU A 61 4.25 -4.88 -8.24
C LEU A 61 3.93 -6.27 -8.83
N SER A 62 4.94 -7.10 -9.11
CA SER A 62 4.71 -8.48 -9.50
C SER A 62 4.14 -9.31 -8.35
N MET A 63 4.68 -9.15 -7.14
CA MET A 63 4.18 -9.80 -5.93
C MET A 63 2.72 -9.42 -5.64
N THR A 64 2.33 -8.16 -5.84
CA THR A 64 0.93 -7.74 -5.64
C THR A 64 -0.03 -8.46 -6.58
N GLY A 65 0.38 -8.79 -7.80
CA GLY A 65 -0.44 -9.58 -8.74
C GLY A 65 -0.94 -10.90 -8.13
N THR A 66 -0.09 -11.61 -7.37
CA THR A 66 -0.49 -12.85 -6.70
C THR A 66 -1.42 -12.59 -5.51
N TYR A 67 -1.24 -11.49 -4.78
CA TYR A 67 -2.21 -11.08 -3.75
C TYR A 67 -3.59 -10.83 -4.36
N LEU A 68 -3.66 -10.15 -5.50
CA LEU A 68 -4.90 -9.83 -6.20
C LEU A 68 -5.60 -11.09 -6.71
N SER A 69 -4.85 -12.07 -7.24
CA SER A 69 -5.42 -13.35 -7.66
C SER A 69 -6.00 -14.17 -6.49
N ILE A 70 -5.44 -14.04 -5.28
CA ILE A 70 -6.07 -14.58 -4.08
C ILE A 70 -7.39 -13.84 -3.82
N LEU A 71 -7.40 -12.51 -3.81
CA LEU A 71 -8.63 -11.74 -3.58
C LEU A 71 -9.74 -12.12 -4.56
N ASP A 72 -9.42 -12.29 -5.84
CA ASP A 72 -10.38 -12.73 -6.86
C ASP A 72 -10.99 -14.09 -6.53
N ARG A 73 -10.17 -15.06 -6.08
CA ARG A 73 -10.64 -16.41 -5.69
C ARG A 73 -11.64 -16.39 -4.52
N TYR A 74 -11.52 -15.41 -3.63
CA TYR A 74 -12.44 -15.24 -2.49
C TYR A 74 -13.54 -14.20 -2.76
N GLY A 75 -13.69 -13.73 -4.01
CA GLY A 75 -14.73 -12.78 -4.40
C GLY A 75 -14.57 -11.39 -3.76
N VAL A 76 -13.35 -11.02 -3.36
CA VAL A 76 -13.07 -9.72 -2.77
C VAL A 76 -12.70 -8.73 -3.87
N ALA A 77 -13.59 -7.77 -4.12
CA ALA A 77 -13.35 -6.73 -5.11
C ALA A 77 -12.14 -5.86 -4.75
N TRP A 78 -11.37 -5.48 -5.77
CA TRP A 78 -10.26 -4.56 -5.68
C TRP A 78 -10.20 -3.66 -6.93
N VAL A 79 -9.52 -2.52 -6.81
CA VAL A 79 -9.24 -1.61 -7.92
C VAL A 79 -7.79 -1.18 -7.87
N GLU A 80 -7.17 -0.99 -9.03
CA GLU A 80 -5.85 -0.39 -9.14
C GLU A 80 -5.97 1.13 -9.26
N LEU A 81 -5.18 1.86 -8.47
CA LEU A 81 -5.04 3.31 -8.58
C LEU A 81 -3.62 3.64 -9.01
N ARG A 82 -3.49 4.52 -10.01
CA ARG A 82 -2.21 5.09 -10.45
C ARG A 82 -2.28 6.59 -10.40
N THR A 83 -1.24 7.23 -9.88
CA THR A 83 -1.17 8.69 -9.80
C THR A 83 0.29 9.14 -9.79
N SER A 84 0.56 10.29 -10.42
CA SER A 84 1.82 11.04 -10.25
C SER A 84 1.74 12.04 -9.11
N HIS A 85 0.56 12.21 -8.49
CA HIS A 85 0.29 13.14 -7.40
C HIS A 85 -0.38 12.40 -6.24
N PRO A 86 0.37 11.59 -5.48
CA PRO A 86 -0.19 10.78 -4.39
C PRO A 86 -0.57 11.60 -3.15
N GLY A 87 -0.21 12.89 -3.12
CA GLY A 87 -0.41 13.78 -1.98
C GLY A 87 0.89 14.37 -1.43
N ARG A 88 0.84 14.87 -0.19
CA ARG A 88 2.02 15.29 0.56
C ARG A 88 2.79 14.06 1.04
N ILE A 89 4.00 13.87 0.53
CA ILE A 89 4.87 12.75 0.90
C ILE A 89 5.36 12.91 2.33
N VAL A 90 5.10 11.90 3.16
CA VAL A 90 5.54 11.81 4.55
C VAL A 90 6.55 10.71 4.77
N TYR A 91 6.82 9.85 3.79
CA TYR A 91 7.92 8.88 3.79
C TYR A 91 8.25 8.52 2.34
N ASP A 92 9.53 8.26 2.05
CA ASP A 92 10.02 7.95 0.71
C ASP A 92 11.24 7.02 0.82
N ASP A 93 11.20 5.90 0.09
CA ASP A 93 12.32 4.97 -0.09
C ASP A 93 12.46 4.53 -1.57
N GLN A 94 13.30 3.54 -1.85
CA GLN A 94 13.54 3.09 -3.23
C GLN A 94 12.33 2.50 -3.95
N VAL A 95 11.32 2.01 -3.22
CA VAL A 95 10.21 1.22 -3.77
C VAL A 95 8.82 1.74 -3.42
N GLN A 96 8.70 2.57 -2.39
CA GLN A 96 7.40 3.09 -1.94
C GLN A 96 7.49 4.53 -1.42
N VAL A 97 6.33 5.16 -1.36
CA VAL A 97 6.10 6.41 -0.63
C VAL A 97 4.88 6.28 0.27
N VAL A 98 4.90 6.93 1.43
CA VAL A 98 3.67 7.17 2.21
C VAL A 98 3.25 8.61 1.94
N ALA A 99 2.02 8.80 1.49
CA ALA A 99 1.51 10.11 1.14
C ALA A 99 0.17 10.38 1.82
N VAL A 100 0.03 11.61 2.30
CA VAL A 100 -1.22 12.19 2.82
C VAL A 100 -2.00 12.76 1.64
N PRO A 101 -3.21 12.26 1.35
CA PRO A 101 -3.98 12.70 0.20
C PRO A 101 -4.29 14.21 0.30
N HIS A 102 -4.39 14.86 -0.86
CA HIS A 102 -4.90 16.21 -0.93
C HIS A 102 -6.38 16.21 -0.52
N ALA A 103 -6.77 17.07 0.43
CA ALA A 103 -8.11 17.07 1.01
C ALA A 103 -8.92 18.31 0.62
N TYR A 104 -8.26 19.45 0.40
CA TYR A 104 -8.88 20.70 -0.06
C TYR A 104 -8.25 21.22 -1.35
N PRO A 105 -9.00 21.84 -2.29
CA PRO A 105 -8.47 22.29 -3.58
C PRO A 105 -7.16 23.09 -3.53
N ALA A 106 -6.90 23.82 -2.44
CA ALA A 106 -5.66 24.54 -2.20
C ALA A 106 -4.40 23.64 -2.07
N ASP A 107 -4.60 22.35 -1.77
CA ASP A 107 -3.53 21.36 -1.66
C ASP A 107 -3.09 20.83 -3.04
N TRP A 108 -3.89 21.04 -4.09
CA TRP A 108 -3.58 20.54 -5.42
C TRP A 108 -2.56 21.45 -6.11
N PRO A 109 -1.56 20.88 -6.82
CA PRO A 109 -0.52 21.65 -7.50
C PRO A 109 -1.01 22.34 -8.79
N PHE A 110 -2.33 22.44 -9.01
CA PHE A 110 -2.88 23.09 -10.18
C PHE A 110 -3.05 24.59 -9.91
N PRO A 111 -2.62 25.48 -10.83
CA PRO A 111 -2.91 26.90 -10.69
C PRO A 111 -4.43 27.11 -10.75
N ILE A 112 -4.99 27.74 -9.70
CA ILE A 112 -6.38 28.18 -9.69
C ILE A 112 -6.50 29.26 -10.78
N SER A 113 -7.16 28.94 -11.90
CA SER A 113 -7.48 29.95 -12.90
C SER A 113 -8.41 30.98 -12.26
N ARG A 114 -7.98 32.25 -12.29
CA ARG A 114 -8.77 33.42 -11.89
C ARG A 114 -9.75 33.80 -12.98
#